data_AF-A0A8U0FZY1-F1
#
_entry.id   AF-A0A8U0FZY1-F1
#
_cell.length_a   1.000
_cell.length_b   1.000
_cell.length_c   1.000
_cell.angle_alpha   90.00
_cell.angle_beta   90.00
_cell.angle_gamma   90.00
#
_symmetry.space_group_name_H-M   'P 1'
#
loop_
_entity.id
_entity.type
_entity.pdbx_description
1 polymer ?
#
loop_
_entity_poly.entity_id
_entity_poly.type
_entity_poly.pdbx_seq_one_letter_code
_entity_poly.pdbx_strand_id
1 'polypeptide(L)'
;MRHGGLRIAVASSAKKDEIEKYLDIAGIADLVDVTTCSDDVKESKPSPDIFEVVLEKLGIEGADAVAILRLLSGSGTDLAVIVSAT
;
A
#
# COMPACT_ATOMS: atom_id res chain seq x y z
N MET A 1 -13.63 -9.86 7.80
CA MET A 1 -14.05 -9.13 9.03
C MET A 1 -13.02 -8.04 9.33
N ARG A 2 -13.42 -6.76 9.35
CA ARG A 2 -12.60 -5.65 9.88
C ARG A 2 -13.07 -5.35 11.30
N HIS A 3 -12.19 -5.48 12.29
CA HIS A 3 -12.59 -5.47 13.70
C HIS A 3 -12.10 -4.25 14.49
N GLY A 4 -11.96 -3.07 13.87
CA GLY A 4 -11.49 -1.91 14.63
C GLY A 4 -11.39 -0.57 13.91
N GLY A 5 -12.27 -0.26 12.94
CA GLY A 5 -12.23 1.04 12.23
C GLY A 5 -10.98 1.28 11.37
N LEU A 6 -10.06 0.31 11.32
CA LEU A 6 -8.80 0.41 10.58
C LEU A 6 -9.07 0.50 9.08
N ARG A 7 -8.35 1.43 8.44
CA ARG A 7 -8.24 1.52 6.98
C ARG A 7 -6.90 0.93 6.53
N ILE A 8 -6.95 0.15 5.47
CA ILE A 8 -5.80 -0.59 4.93
C ILE A 8 -5.58 -0.12 3.50
N ALA A 9 -4.35 0.28 3.23
CA ALA A 9 -3.89 0.59 1.88
C ALA A 9 -2.70 -0.30 1.50
N VAL A 10 -2.66 -0.67 0.22
CA VAL A 10 -1.56 -1.47 -0.34
C VAL A 10 -0.80 -0.63 -1.35
N ALA A 11 0.50 -0.48 -1.12
CA ALA A 11 1.43 0.24 -1.99
C ALA A 11 2.50 -0.72 -2.52
N SER A 12 2.54 -0.94 -3.82
CA SER A 12 3.49 -1.85 -4.46
C SER A 12 4.27 -1.18 -5.58
N SER A 13 5.52 -1.61 -5.80
CA SER A 13 6.28 -1.25 -7.01
C SER A 13 5.83 -2.02 -8.26
N ALA A 14 4.83 -2.90 -8.11
CA ALA A 14 4.18 -3.60 -9.21
C ALA A 14 3.27 -2.66 -10.03
N LYS A 15 2.94 -3.10 -11.25
CA LYS A 15 1.98 -2.38 -12.10
C LYS A 15 0.55 -2.52 -11.56
N LYS A 16 -0.33 -1.60 -11.97
CA LYS A 16 -1.74 -1.61 -11.52
C LYS A 16 -2.45 -2.94 -11.74
N ASP A 17 -2.29 -3.54 -12.93
CA ASP A 17 -2.94 -4.80 -13.29
C ASP A 17 -2.37 -6.01 -12.53
N GLU A 18 -1.15 -5.91 -12.00
CA GLU A 18 -0.54 -6.92 -11.16
C GLU A 18 -1.04 -6.83 -9.72
N ILE A 19 -1.23 -5.61 -9.20
CA ILE A 19 -1.75 -5.40 -7.84
C ILE A 19 -3.13 -6.03 -7.67
N GLU A 20 -4.06 -5.77 -8.59
CA GLU A 20 -5.41 -6.36 -8.53
C GLU A 20 -5.35 -7.90 -8.53
N LYS A 21 -4.53 -8.50 -9.41
CA LYS A 21 -4.31 -9.95 -9.44
C LYS A 21 -3.72 -10.47 -8.13
N TYR A 22 -2.75 -9.77 -7.53
CA TYR A 22 -2.15 -10.20 -6.27
C TYR A 22 -3.13 -10.15 -5.10
N LEU A 23 -3.99 -9.13 -5.05
CA LEU A 23 -5.04 -9.01 -4.03
C LEU A 23 -6.08 -10.12 -4.17
N ASP A 24 -6.46 -10.46 -5.41
CA ASP A 24 -7.38 -11.55 -5.71
C ASP A 24 -6.78 -12.92 -5.33
N ILE A 25 -5.53 -13.19 -5.73
CA ILE A 25 -4.81 -14.42 -5.38
C ILE A 25 -4.68 -14.58 -3.86
N ALA A 26 -4.40 -13.48 -3.16
CA ALA A 26 -4.30 -13.47 -1.70
C ALA A 26 -5.67 -13.54 -1.00
N GLY A 27 -6.78 -13.32 -1.71
CA GLY A 27 -8.12 -13.32 -1.15
C GLY A 27 -8.36 -12.20 -0.15
N ILE A 28 -7.71 -11.04 -0.34
CA ILE A 28 -7.78 -9.89 0.57
C ILE A 28 -8.29 -8.61 -0.09
N ALA A 29 -8.79 -8.69 -1.33
CA ALA A 29 -9.28 -7.52 -2.06
C ALA A 29 -10.37 -6.75 -1.29
N ASP A 30 -11.26 -7.47 -0.60
CA ASP A 30 -12.31 -6.91 0.27
C ASP A 30 -11.78 -6.26 1.56
N LEU A 31 -10.51 -6.50 1.89
CA LEU A 31 -9.82 -5.92 3.03
C LEU A 31 -8.99 -4.70 2.67
N VAL A 32 -8.90 -4.26 1.41
CA VAL A 32 -8.09 -3.11 1.00
C VAL A 32 -8.99 -1.95 0.57
N ASP A 33 -8.84 -0.78 1.18
CA ASP A 33 -9.62 0.41 0.81
C ASP A 33 -9.02 1.13 -0.39
N VAL A 34 -7.69 1.17 -0.45
CA VAL A 34 -6.93 1.97 -1.40
C VAL A 34 -5.70 1.21 -1.87
N THR A 35 -5.41 1.32 -3.17
CA THR A 35 -4.17 0.82 -3.75
C THR A 35 -3.37 1.96 -4.39
N THR A 36 -2.04 1.82 -4.34
CA THR A 36 -1.09 2.66 -5.08
C THR A 36 -0.04 1.78 -5.74
N CYS A 37 0.29 2.08 -6.99
CA CYS A 37 1.24 1.34 -7.81
C CYS A 37 2.43 2.21 -8.24
N SER A 38 3.41 1.61 -8.92
CA SER A 38 4.53 2.35 -9.53
C SER A 38 4.08 3.40 -10.53
N ASP A 39 2.93 3.21 -11.17
CA ASP A 39 2.41 4.11 -12.21
C ASP A 39 1.76 5.37 -11.60
N ASP A 40 1.45 5.35 -10.30
CA ASP A 40 0.84 6.49 -9.59
C ASP A 40 1.88 7.48 -9.04
N VAL A 41 3.18 7.15 -9.10
CA VAL A 41 4.25 7.93 -8.47
C VAL A 41 5.43 8.15 -9.41
N LYS A 42 6.18 9.23 -9.19
CA LYS A 42 7.37 9.55 -9.98
C LYS A 42 8.52 8.60 -9.62
N GLU A 43 8.75 8.41 -8.33
CA GLU A 43 9.66 7.38 -7.83
C GLU A 43 8.93 6.49 -6.84
N SER A 44 9.04 5.17 -7.04
CA SER A 44 8.55 4.21 -6.05
C SER A 44 9.58 4.04 -4.93
N LYS A 45 9.56 2.92 -4.22
CA LYS A 45 10.50 2.66 -3.13
C LYS A 45 11.95 2.58 -3.65
N PRO A 46 12.94 3.05 -2.86
CA PRO A 46 12.83 3.52 -1.48
C PRO A 46 12.39 4.99 -1.31
N SER A 47 11.98 5.69 -2.39
CA SER A 47 11.46 7.06 -2.31
C SER A 47 10.20 7.15 -1.44
N PRO A 48 10.00 8.26 -0.70
CA PRO A 48 8.80 8.47 0.08
C PRO A 48 7.53 8.72 -0.75
N ASP A 49 7.63 9.09 -2.03
CA ASP A 49 6.48 9.50 -2.88
C ASP A 49 5.30 8.52 -2.80
N ILE A 50 5.57 7.21 -2.80
CA ILE A 50 4.52 6.19 -2.74
C ILE A 50 3.73 6.21 -1.43
N PHE A 51 4.37 6.59 -0.32
CA PHE A 51 3.70 6.74 0.96
C PHE A 51 2.87 8.02 0.98
N GLU A 52 3.40 9.12 0.43
CA GLU A 52 2.68 10.40 0.35
C GLU A 52 1.37 10.25 -0.43
N VAL A 53 1.40 9.58 -1.59
CA VAL A 53 0.19 9.33 -2.39
C VAL A 53 -0.81 8.44 -1.64
N VAL A 54 -0.34 7.46 -0.86
CA VAL A 54 -1.26 6.64 -0.05
C VAL A 54 -1.88 7.46 1.08
N LEU A 55 -1.11 8.29 1.77
CA LEU A 55 -1.62 9.16 2.83
C LEU A 55 -2.64 10.16 2.29
N GLU A 56 -2.38 10.74 1.11
CA GLU A 56 -3.31 11.64 0.41
C GLU A 56 -4.61 10.91 0.06
N LYS A 57 -4.53 9.72 -0.55
CA LYS A 57 -5.72 8.92 -0.89
C LYS A 57 -6.52 8.48 0.35
N LEU A 58 -5.85 8.25 1.48
CA LEU A 58 -6.51 7.95 2.75
C LEU A 58 -7.01 9.21 3.47
N GLY A 59 -6.53 10.41 3.12
CA GLY A 59 -6.86 11.66 3.79
C GLY A 59 -6.44 11.67 5.25
N ILE A 60 -5.22 11.20 5.55
CA ILE A 60 -4.64 11.13 6.91
C ILE A 60 -3.24 11.72 6.94
N GLU A 61 -2.75 12.05 8.13
CA GLU A 61 -1.34 12.41 8.32
C GLU A 61 -0.47 11.18 8.57
N GLY A 62 0.82 11.29 8.28
CA GLY A 62 1.77 10.18 8.50
C GLY A 62 1.89 9.74 9.96
N ALA A 63 1.57 10.62 10.91
CA ALA A 63 1.56 10.31 12.34
C ALA A 63 0.45 9.30 12.74
N ASP A 64 -0.62 9.22 11.95
CA ASP A 64 -1.78 8.33 12.18
C ASP A 64 -1.68 7.02 11.36
N ALA A 65 -0.51 6.77 10.77
CA ALA A 65 -0.27 5.66 9.88
C ALA A 65 0.90 4.80 10.35
N VAL A 66 0.76 3.49 10.15
CA VAL A 66 1.82 2.50 10.36
C VAL A 66 2.13 1.85 9.01
N ALA A 67 3.37 1.98 8.54
CA ALA A 67 3.84 1.30 7.35
C ALA A 67 4.52 -0.03 7.73
N ILE A 68 4.03 -1.13 7.16
CA ILE A 68 4.63 -2.46 7.25
C ILE A 68 5.30 -2.75 5.91
N LEU A 69 6.62 -2.95 5.97
CA LEU A 69 7.49 -3.07 4.81
C LEU A 69 8.21 -4.40 4.85
N ARG A 70 8.24 -5.13 3.74
CA ARG A 70 9.19 -6.22 3.54
C ARG A 70 10.25 -5.76 2.56
N LEU A 71 11.50 -5.72 3.02
CA LEU A 71 12.67 -5.46 2.19
C LEU A 71 13.27 -6.79 1.74
N LEU A 72 13.19 -7.12 0.45
CA LEU A 72 13.93 -8.26 -0.11
C LEU A 72 15.25 -7.75 -0.69
N SER A 73 16.38 -8.19 -0.14
CA SER A 73 17.71 -7.92 -0.69
C SER A 73 17.89 -8.70 -2.00
N GLY A 74 17.34 -8.22 -3.13
CA GLY A 74 17.70 -8.74 -4.45
C GLY A 74 16.64 -8.76 -5.56
N SER A 75 15.37 -8.43 -5.31
CA SER A 75 14.35 -8.34 -6.38
C SER A 75 13.37 -7.22 -6.08
N GLY A 76 13.16 -6.31 -7.03
CA GLY A 76 12.35 -5.08 -6.89
C GLY A 76 10.83 -5.27 -6.70
N THR A 77 10.41 -6.27 -5.93
CA THR A 77 9.01 -6.55 -5.56
C THR A 77 8.84 -6.33 -4.06
N ASP A 78 8.91 -5.06 -3.64
CA ASP A 78 8.64 -4.67 -2.27
C ASP A 78 7.15 -4.31 -2.11
N LEU A 79 6.39 -5.16 -1.44
CA LEU A 79 5.03 -4.84 -0.99
C LEU A 79 5.11 -4.00 0.30
N ALA A 80 4.46 -2.84 0.30
CA ALA A 80 4.22 -2.07 1.52
C ALA A 80 2.73 -2.11 1.81
N VAL A 81 2.40 -2.39 3.06
CA VAL A 81 1.04 -2.28 3.57
C VAL A 81 1.03 -1.10 4.53
N ILE A 82 0.22 -0.09 4.25
CA ILE A 82 -0.02 1.00 5.19
C ILE A 82 -1.33 0.72 5.90
N VAL A 83 -1.28 0.70 7.22
CA VAL A 83 -2.45 0.54 8.09
C VAL A 83 -2.64 1.82 8.87
N SER A 84 -3.84 2.37 8.89
CA SER A 84 -4.18 3.55 9.68
C SER A 84 -5.33 3.25 10.63
N ALA A 85 -5.19 3.73 11.86
CA ALA A 85 -6.26 3.80 12.84
C ALA A 85 -7.07 5.07 12.64
N THR A 86 -8.40 4.94 12.64
CA THR A 86 -9.30 6.07 12.88
C THR A 86 -9.50 6.30 14.36
#